data_AF-A0AA95BTK3-F1
#
_entry.id   AF-A0AA95BTK3-F1
#
_cell.length_a   1.000
_cell.length_b   1.000
_cell.length_c   1.000
_cell.angle_alpha   90.00
_cell.angle_beta   90.00
_cell.angle_gamma   90.00
#
_symmetry.space_group_name_H-M   'P 1'
#
loop_
_entity.id
_entity.type
_entity.pdbx_description
1 polymer ?
#
loop_
_entity_poly.entity_id
_entity_poly.type
_entity_poly.pdbx_seq_one_letter_code
_entity_poly.pdbx_strand_id
1 'polypeptide(L)'
;MAIQWKQVLLLIVLALSAYLLPLSTSGAWLFLAPLAAVGSFFAGRRVDSVVHGIIALAAGALAAGITLIFSTDVSVLTFALNLSTGVVLFVLLPWWAGRARRNALSFRAQERHHAVIQAGLRERARIAEAMHDQLGHDMALLALSTGGLQMALDRESEAYQFAVRIRAQADQAVEHLHEIIEVLHDPNQNASLSPQEHSLERLIAQARSRGMQINYQVTGSDPAAQPGSLTGAVLHQVLQEALTNAAKYAPHHLVDVELDSSADPMTLRISNPLDGSPPPARSGATGLRTLRAALALHGGSLRVNRSDDFFEVVATIGRFQPDSGLPPEPGSGKASSRWLLVLVPVLAVAAMVLGLYFLQLATFRATALSPADFQQLATGMTREEVAEHVQAKGLDQPLPVIDESRLPASGQCRYYAARTGVLDLGSEMFRLCFSDDVLISADHLYPAS
;
A
#
# COMPACT_ATOMS: atom_id res chain seq x y z
N MET A 1 -11.23 -24.99 1.43
CA MET A 1 -11.81 -23.72 1.90
C MET A 1 -13.29 -23.93 2.17
N ALA A 2 -13.69 -24.16 3.41
CA ALA A 2 -15.11 -24.23 3.75
C ALA A 2 -15.66 -22.80 3.74
N ILE A 3 -16.36 -22.43 2.67
CA ILE A 3 -17.10 -21.16 2.61
C ILE A 3 -18.10 -21.22 3.76
N GLN A 4 -17.96 -20.32 4.75
CA GLN A 4 -18.88 -20.29 5.88
C GLN A 4 -20.30 -20.07 5.35
N TRP A 5 -21.28 -20.82 5.82
CA TRP A 5 -22.68 -20.77 5.33
C TRP A 5 -23.26 -19.34 5.30
N LYS A 6 -22.79 -18.47 6.21
CA LYS A 6 -23.10 -17.03 6.25
C LYS A 6 -22.62 -16.25 5.02
N GLN A 7 -21.47 -16.61 4.44
CA GLN A 7 -20.94 -16.00 3.22
C GLN A 7 -21.77 -16.43 2.00
N VAL A 8 -22.16 -17.71 1.93
CA VAL A 8 -23.05 -18.21 0.88
C VAL A 8 -24.38 -17.46 0.91
N LEU A 9 -24.99 -17.30 2.10
CA LEU A 9 -26.23 -16.55 2.26
C LEU A 9 -26.12 -15.10 1.76
N LEU A 10 -25.02 -14.40 2.08
CA LEU A 10 -24.79 -13.03 1.63
C LEU A 10 -24.58 -12.93 0.11
N LEU A 11 -23.94 -13.91 -0.51
CA LEU A 11 -23.79 -13.98 -1.97
C LEU A 11 -25.13 -14.24 -2.66
N ILE A 12 -25.98 -15.09 -2.08
CA ILE A 12 -27.35 -15.33 -2.57
C ILE A 12 -28.17 -14.04 -2.48
N VAL A 13 -28.13 -13.34 -1.33
CA VAL A 13 -28.82 -12.05 -1.17
C VAL A 13 -28.35 -11.03 -2.21
N LEU A 14 -27.05 -10.98 -2.49
CA LEU A 14 -26.47 -10.07 -3.49
C LEU A 14 -26.96 -10.40 -4.91
N ALA A 15 -26.94 -11.68 -5.30
CA ALA A 15 -27.44 -12.14 -6.59
C ALA A 15 -28.95 -11.91 -6.74
N LEU A 16 -29.72 -12.21 -5.70
CA LEU A 16 -31.17 -12.01 -5.67
C LEU A 16 -31.54 -10.53 -5.75
N SER A 17 -30.76 -9.65 -5.11
CA SER A 17 -30.94 -8.20 -5.20
C SER A 17 -30.70 -7.70 -6.63
N ALA A 18 -29.59 -8.13 -7.26
CA ALA A 18 -29.29 -7.80 -8.65
C ALA A 18 -30.32 -8.36 -9.64
N TYR A 19 -31.00 -9.45 -9.28
CA TYR A 19 -32.06 -10.07 -10.08
C TYR A 19 -33.41 -9.35 -9.94
N LEU A 20 -33.86 -9.08 -8.71
CA LEU A 20 -35.23 -8.61 -8.43
C LEU A 20 -35.42 -7.10 -8.65
N LEU A 21 -34.40 -6.27 -8.38
CA LEU A 21 -34.54 -4.81 -8.52
C LEU A 21 -34.88 -4.35 -9.95
N PRO A 22 -34.24 -4.87 -11.02
CA PRO A 22 -34.53 -4.46 -12.39
C PRO A 22 -35.93 -4.86 -12.87
N LEU A 23 -36.45 -5.98 -12.35
CA LEU A 23 -37.75 -6.55 -12.71
C LEU A 23 -38.91 -5.91 -11.93
N SER A 24 -38.62 -5.15 -10.87
CA SER A 24 -39.64 -4.51 -10.05
C SER A 24 -40.14 -3.23 -10.73
N THR A 25 -41.33 -3.29 -11.33
CA THR A 25 -42.02 -2.15 -11.96
C THR A 25 -43.10 -1.51 -11.06
N SER A 26 -43.30 -2.05 -9.85
CA SER A 26 -44.36 -1.67 -8.91
C SER A 26 -43.83 -1.13 -7.57
N GLY A 27 -44.72 -0.70 -6.68
CA GLY A 27 -44.37 -0.16 -5.34
C GLY A 27 -43.53 -1.09 -4.44
N ALA A 28 -43.37 -2.36 -4.81
CA ALA A 28 -42.43 -3.30 -4.18
C ALA A 28 -40.98 -2.78 -4.15
N TRP A 29 -40.61 -1.91 -5.09
CA TRP A 29 -39.29 -1.28 -5.15
C TRP A 29 -38.94 -0.50 -3.86
N LEU A 30 -39.93 0.11 -3.20
CA LEU A 30 -39.76 0.85 -1.95
C LEU A 30 -39.25 -0.03 -0.79
N PHE A 31 -39.56 -1.33 -0.83
CA PHE A 31 -39.12 -2.29 0.20
C PHE A 31 -37.84 -3.03 -0.24
N LEU A 32 -37.76 -3.42 -1.51
CA LEU A 32 -36.62 -4.19 -2.03
C LEU A 32 -35.33 -3.38 -2.07
N ALA A 33 -35.39 -2.10 -2.47
CA ALA A 33 -34.21 -1.24 -2.59
C ALA A 33 -33.43 -1.04 -1.27
N PRO A 34 -34.05 -0.67 -0.12
CA PRO A 34 -33.33 -0.54 1.14
C PRO A 34 -32.82 -1.90 1.67
N LEU A 35 -33.58 -2.98 1.50
CA LEU A 35 -33.14 -4.34 1.88
C LEU A 35 -31.91 -4.77 1.09
N ALA A 36 -31.91 -4.53 -0.23
CA ALA A 36 -30.77 -4.78 -1.11
C ALA A 36 -29.55 -3.95 -0.71
N ALA A 37 -29.73 -2.67 -0.36
CA ALA A 37 -28.63 -1.82 0.09
C ALA A 37 -27.98 -2.33 1.37
N VAL A 38 -28.79 -2.70 2.37
CA VAL A 38 -28.30 -3.26 3.62
C VAL A 38 -27.60 -4.60 3.40
N GLY A 39 -28.22 -5.51 2.63
CA GLY A 39 -27.65 -6.81 2.29
C GLY A 39 -26.32 -6.69 1.54
N SER A 40 -26.26 -5.80 0.55
CA SER A 40 -25.07 -5.51 -0.24
C SER A 40 -23.95 -4.93 0.61
N PHE A 41 -24.25 -3.99 1.52
CA PHE A 41 -23.28 -3.45 2.47
C PHE A 41 -22.67 -4.52 3.38
N PHE A 42 -23.49 -5.41 3.94
CA PHE A 42 -23.00 -6.51 4.76
C PHE A 42 -22.19 -7.52 3.95
N ALA A 43 -22.60 -7.81 2.70
CA ALA A 43 -21.85 -8.65 1.79
C ALA A 43 -20.45 -8.06 1.51
N GLY A 44 -20.36 -6.76 1.21
CA GLY A 44 -19.08 -6.07 1.00
C GLY A 44 -18.17 -6.09 2.23
N ARG A 45 -18.78 -6.02 3.42
CA ARG A 45 -18.05 -6.04 4.69
C ARG A 45 -17.58 -7.44 5.11
N ARG A 46 -18.33 -8.50 4.82
CA ARG A 46 -18.09 -9.85 5.38
C ARG A 46 -17.59 -10.89 4.37
N VAL A 47 -17.81 -10.70 3.08
CA VAL A 47 -17.29 -11.61 2.05
C VAL A 47 -15.81 -11.34 1.87
N ASP A 48 -14.99 -12.39 1.97
CA ASP A 48 -13.52 -12.25 1.94
C ASP A 48 -13.00 -11.97 0.53
N SER A 49 -13.56 -12.64 -0.47
CA SER A 49 -13.13 -12.57 -1.86
C SER A 49 -14.00 -11.64 -2.71
N VAL A 50 -13.34 -10.67 -3.37
CA VAL A 50 -13.96 -9.72 -4.30
C VAL A 50 -14.57 -10.45 -5.51
N VAL A 51 -13.88 -11.50 -5.99
CA VAL A 51 -14.27 -12.26 -7.17
C VAL A 51 -15.64 -12.92 -6.98
N HIS A 52 -15.89 -13.51 -5.80
CA HIS A 52 -17.19 -14.14 -5.52
C HIS A 52 -18.33 -13.13 -5.50
N GLY A 53 -18.08 -11.91 -4.99
CA GLY A 53 -19.06 -10.82 -5.03
C GLY A 53 -19.38 -10.39 -6.46
N ILE A 54 -18.36 -10.20 -7.30
CA ILE A 54 -18.53 -9.84 -8.72
C ILE A 54 -19.29 -10.94 -9.48
N ILE A 55 -18.94 -12.22 -9.26
CA ILE A 55 -19.63 -13.35 -9.89
C ILE A 55 -21.10 -13.39 -9.50
N ALA A 56 -21.42 -13.20 -8.21
CA ALA A 56 -22.81 -13.19 -7.75
C ALA A 56 -23.62 -12.04 -8.37
N LEU A 57 -23.02 -10.85 -8.50
CA LEU A 57 -23.63 -9.71 -9.17
C LEU A 57 -23.87 -9.96 -10.66
N ALA A 58 -22.85 -10.47 -11.36
CA ALA A 58 -22.94 -10.79 -12.78
C ALA A 58 -24.00 -11.87 -13.03
N ALA A 59 -24.06 -12.90 -12.19
CA ALA A 59 -25.07 -13.95 -12.28
C ALA A 59 -26.50 -13.40 -12.10
N GLY A 60 -26.72 -12.54 -11.09
CA GLY A 60 -28.04 -11.91 -10.87
C GLY A 60 -28.46 -10.99 -12.02
N ALA A 61 -27.54 -10.16 -12.53
CA ALA A 61 -27.80 -9.27 -13.66
C ALA A 61 -28.08 -10.05 -14.96
N LEU A 62 -27.33 -11.13 -15.22
CA LEU A 62 -27.57 -12.01 -16.36
C LEU A 62 -28.94 -12.70 -16.26
N ALA A 63 -29.32 -13.21 -15.09
CA ALA A 63 -30.63 -13.81 -14.88
C ALA A 63 -31.77 -12.81 -15.12
N ALA A 64 -31.61 -11.55 -14.69
CA ALA A 64 -32.58 -10.49 -14.96
C ALA A 64 -32.69 -10.20 -16.47
N GLY A 65 -31.56 -10.12 -17.17
CA GLY A 65 -31.53 -9.92 -18.62
C GLY A 65 -32.18 -11.06 -19.40
N ILE A 66 -31.97 -12.32 -18.98
CA ILE A 66 -32.64 -13.49 -19.58
C ILE A 66 -34.16 -13.39 -19.37
N THR A 67 -34.61 -12.98 -18.18
CA THR A 67 -36.05 -12.83 -17.88
C THR A 67 -36.69 -11.77 -18.77
N LEU A 68 -35.98 -10.68 -19.09
CA LEU A 68 -36.46 -9.65 -20.02
C LEU A 68 -36.74 -10.21 -21.42
N ILE A 69 -35.90 -11.12 -21.93
CA ILE A 69 -36.07 -11.69 -23.28
C ILE A 69 -37.42 -12.40 -23.42
N PHE A 70 -37.94 -12.98 -22.33
CA PHE A 70 -39.22 -13.68 -22.30
C PHE A 70 -40.40 -12.82 -21.85
N SER A 71 -40.16 -11.55 -21.48
CA SER A 71 -41.18 -10.64 -20.98
C SER A 71 -41.72 -9.77 -22.11
N THR A 72 -43.03 -9.80 -22.35
CA THR A 72 -43.70 -8.94 -23.33
C THR A 72 -44.08 -7.57 -22.79
N ASP A 73 -44.15 -7.43 -21.46
CA ASP A 73 -44.83 -6.30 -20.81
C ASP A 73 -43.86 -5.19 -20.34
N VAL A 74 -42.55 -5.42 -20.46
CA VAL A 74 -41.51 -4.50 -19.97
C VAL A 74 -40.72 -3.97 -21.15
N SER A 75 -40.75 -2.65 -21.35
CA SER A 75 -39.92 -2.02 -22.37
C SER A 75 -38.43 -2.22 -22.05
N VAL A 76 -37.64 -2.52 -23.08
CA VAL A 76 -36.17 -2.66 -22.95
C VAL A 76 -35.56 -1.41 -22.32
N LEU A 77 -36.14 -0.25 -22.63
CA LEU A 77 -35.75 1.04 -22.08
C LEU A 77 -35.95 1.11 -20.56
N THR A 78 -37.17 0.84 -20.08
CA THR A 78 -37.50 0.87 -18.65
C THR A 78 -36.66 -0.14 -17.85
N PHE A 79 -36.44 -1.33 -18.41
CA PHE A 79 -35.58 -2.33 -17.80
C PHE A 79 -34.12 -1.87 -17.70
N ALA A 80 -33.55 -1.32 -18.78
CA ALA A 80 -32.18 -0.82 -18.77
C ALA A 80 -31.98 0.31 -17.75
N LEU A 81 -32.95 1.22 -17.66
CA LEU A 81 -32.98 2.27 -16.65
C LEU A 81 -32.98 1.67 -15.24
N ASN A 82 -33.95 0.81 -14.92
CA ASN A 82 -34.08 0.18 -13.60
C ASN A 82 -32.87 -0.67 -13.21
N LEU A 83 -32.30 -1.42 -14.16
CA LEU A 83 -31.08 -2.20 -13.97
C LEU A 83 -29.93 -1.26 -13.59
N SER A 84 -29.74 -0.19 -14.35
CA SER A 84 -28.66 0.76 -14.13
C SER A 84 -28.79 1.46 -12.78
N THR A 85 -29.91 2.11 -12.48
CA THR A 85 -30.11 2.83 -11.21
C THR A 85 -30.19 1.88 -10.01
N GLY A 86 -30.91 0.75 -10.15
CA GLY A 86 -31.10 -0.23 -9.08
C GLY A 86 -29.78 -0.88 -8.66
N VAL A 87 -29.05 -1.44 -9.63
CA VAL A 87 -27.79 -2.13 -9.34
C VAL A 87 -26.70 -1.16 -8.91
N VAL A 88 -26.59 0.02 -9.53
CA VAL A 88 -25.53 0.97 -9.15
C VAL A 88 -25.79 1.55 -7.76
N LEU A 89 -26.99 2.09 -7.50
CA LEU A 89 -27.27 2.82 -6.27
C LEU A 89 -27.48 1.91 -5.06
N PHE A 90 -28.17 0.78 -5.24
CA PHE A 90 -28.59 -0.07 -4.12
C PHE A 90 -27.79 -1.36 -3.98
N VAL A 91 -26.90 -1.67 -4.92
CA VAL A 91 -26.09 -2.89 -4.86
C VAL A 91 -24.59 -2.59 -4.88
N LEU A 92 -24.09 -1.95 -5.94
CA LEU A 92 -22.66 -1.66 -6.11
C LEU A 92 -22.14 -0.65 -5.08
N LEU A 93 -22.80 0.51 -4.92
CA LEU A 93 -22.34 1.54 -3.97
C LEU A 93 -22.35 1.04 -2.51
N PRO A 94 -23.42 0.40 -1.99
CA PRO A 94 -23.43 -0.10 -0.62
C PRO A 94 -22.43 -1.23 -0.40
N TRP A 95 -22.31 -2.18 -1.35
CA TRP A 95 -21.29 -3.23 -1.30
C TRP A 95 -19.88 -2.65 -1.24
N TRP A 96 -19.60 -1.66 -2.08
CA TRP A 96 -18.31 -1.00 -2.10
C TRP A 96 -18.03 -0.24 -0.80
N ALA A 97 -19.01 0.49 -0.25
CA ALA A 97 -18.90 1.17 1.04
C ALA A 97 -18.61 0.18 2.20
N GLY A 98 -19.27 -0.98 2.19
CA GLY A 98 -19.01 -2.06 3.15
C GLY A 98 -17.57 -2.58 3.06
N ARG A 99 -17.05 -2.73 1.85
CA ARG A 99 -15.67 -3.16 1.58
C ARG A 99 -14.65 -2.11 2.00
N ALA A 100 -14.88 -0.85 1.67
CA ALA A 100 -14.03 0.27 2.09
C ALA A 100 -13.95 0.36 3.62
N ARG A 101 -15.09 0.18 4.31
CA ARG A 101 -15.14 0.13 5.78
C ARG A 101 -14.33 -1.03 6.36
N ARG A 102 -14.43 -2.23 5.76
CA ARG A 102 -13.65 -3.40 6.18
C ARG A 102 -12.14 -3.12 6.06
N ASN A 103 -11.72 -2.60 4.91
CA ASN A 103 -10.32 -2.29 4.65
C ASN A 103 -9.79 -1.21 5.61
N ALA A 104 -10.56 -0.15 5.87
CA ALA A 104 -10.19 0.89 6.82
C ALA A 104 -10.00 0.34 8.25
N LEU A 105 -10.84 -0.60 8.68
CA LEU A 105 -10.70 -1.25 9.98
C LEU A 105 -9.46 -2.15 10.06
N SER A 106 -9.15 -2.91 9.00
CA SER A 106 -7.94 -3.73 8.97
C SER A 106 -6.67 -2.88 8.99
N PHE A 107 -6.66 -1.74 8.29
CA PHE A 107 -5.51 -0.83 8.33
C PHE A 107 -5.29 -0.23 9.72
N ARG A 108 -6.36 0.26 10.38
CA ARG A 108 -6.25 0.77 11.75
C ARG A 108 -5.78 -0.29 12.73
N ALA A 109 -6.18 -1.55 12.54
CA ALA A 109 -5.72 -2.65 13.37
C ALA A 109 -4.21 -2.92 13.18
N GLN A 110 -3.74 -2.91 11.93
CA GLN A 110 -2.31 -3.04 11.61
C GLN A 110 -1.50 -1.87 12.17
N GLU A 111 -1.95 -0.62 11.98
CA GLU A 111 -1.28 0.57 12.53
C GLU A 111 -1.14 0.49 14.05
N ARG A 112 -2.19 0.09 14.76
CA ARG A 112 -2.14 -0.10 16.22
C ARG A 112 -1.14 -1.18 16.62
N HIS A 113 -1.11 -2.30 15.89
CA HIS A 113 -0.18 -3.38 16.17
C HIS A 113 1.28 -2.93 15.99
N HIS A 114 1.57 -2.21 14.90
CA HIS A 114 2.89 -1.62 14.67
C HIS A 114 3.26 -0.57 15.73
N ALA A 115 2.32 0.28 16.13
CA ALA A 115 2.55 1.28 17.17
C ALA A 115 2.88 0.64 18.53
N VAL A 116 2.21 -0.46 18.90
CA VAL A 116 2.48 -1.20 20.14
C VAL A 116 3.87 -1.83 20.10
N ILE A 117 4.25 -2.47 19.00
CA ILE A 117 5.59 -3.05 18.84
C ILE A 117 6.66 -1.96 18.95
N GLN A 118 6.50 -0.86 18.22
CA GLN A 118 7.45 0.25 18.26
C GLN A 118 7.55 0.89 19.65
N ALA A 119 6.43 1.06 20.35
CA ALA A 119 6.44 1.55 21.74
C ALA A 119 7.21 0.60 22.66
N GLY A 120 7.01 -0.72 22.52
CA GLY A 120 7.74 -1.72 23.28
C GLY A 120 9.24 -1.70 23.02
N LEU A 121 9.66 -1.53 21.75
CA LEU A 121 11.07 -1.41 21.40
C LEU A 121 11.70 -0.13 21.94
N ARG A 122 11.01 1.02 21.84
CA ARG A 122 11.49 2.29 22.41
C ARG A 122 11.65 2.23 23.93
N GLU A 123 10.71 1.58 24.62
CA GLU A 123 10.80 1.43 26.07
C GLU A 123 11.96 0.52 26.46
N ARG A 124 12.18 -0.59 25.75
CA ARG A 124 13.35 -1.45 25.97
C ARG A 124 14.67 -0.73 25.73
N ALA A 125 14.75 0.09 24.68
CA ALA A 125 15.94 0.89 24.40
C ALA A 125 16.19 1.93 25.50
N ARG A 126 15.14 2.64 25.96
CA ARG A 126 15.24 3.56 27.09
C ARG A 126 15.70 2.88 28.37
N ILE A 127 15.17 1.69 28.68
CA ILE A 127 15.60 0.92 29.85
C ILE A 127 17.08 0.54 29.73
N ALA A 128 17.53 0.08 28.55
CA ALA A 128 18.92 -0.27 28.32
C ALA A 128 19.85 0.95 28.50
N GLU A 129 19.47 2.12 27.98
CA GLU A 129 20.23 3.37 28.12
C GLU A 129 20.28 3.84 29.59
N ALA A 130 19.14 3.87 30.29
CA ALA A 130 19.10 4.23 31.70
C ALA A 130 19.89 3.26 32.59
N MET A 131 19.85 1.96 32.27
CA MET A 131 20.67 0.97 32.96
C MET A 131 22.16 1.16 32.66
N HIS A 132 22.52 1.50 31.42
CA HIS A 132 23.91 1.78 31.05
C HIS A 132 24.47 2.97 31.82
N ASP A 133 23.73 4.08 31.88
CA ASP A 133 24.18 5.29 32.56
C ASP A 133 24.38 5.05 34.06
N GLN A 134 23.42 4.40 34.72
CA GLN A 134 23.50 4.17 36.16
C GLN A 134 24.55 3.11 36.52
N LEU A 135 24.54 1.95 35.86
CA LEU A 135 25.51 0.88 36.14
C LEU A 135 26.92 1.27 35.70
N GLY A 136 27.07 1.96 34.56
CA GLY A 136 28.35 2.47 34.09
C GLY A 136 28.95 3.47 35.07
N HIS A 137 28.14 4.40 35.59
CA HIS A 137 28.58 5.35 36.62
C HIS A 137 29.00 4.67 37.92
N ASP A 138 28.17 3.77 38.45
CA ASP A 138 28.44 3.06 39.71
C ASP A 138 29.72 2.20 39.61
N MET A 139 29.92 1.52 38.47
CA MET A 139 31.13 0.73 38.21
C MET A 139 32.37 1.60 38.03
N ALA A 140 32.26 2.75 37.35
CA ALA A 140 33.38 3.68 37.20
C ALA A 140 33.82 4.25 38.57
N LEU A 141 32.84 4.56 39.44
CA LEU A 141 33.11 5.03 40.79
C LEU A 141 33.74 3.93 41.66
N LEU A 142 33.30 2.68 41.53
CA LEU A 142 33.92 1.52 42.18
C LEU A 142 35.38 1.30 41.72
N ALA A 143 35.63 1.40 40.41
CA ALA A 143 36.98 1.29 39.83
C ALA A 143 37.90 2.42 40.30
N LEU A 144 37.37 3.65 40.41
CA LEU A 144 38.11 4.79 40.95
C LEU A 144 38.45 4.62 42.43
N SER A 145 37.47 4.21 43.23
CA SER A 145 37.61 3.98 44.68
C SER A 145 38.65 2.90 44.98
N THR A 146 38.60 1.80 44.23
CA THR A 146 39.58 0.70 44.35
C THR A 146 40.97 1.10 43.85
N GLY A 147 41.06 1.92 42.80
CA GLY A 147 42.31 2.53 42.36
C GLY A 147 42.96 3.41 43.42
N GLY A 148 42.17 4.23 44.13
CA GLY A 148 42.65 5.01 45.27
C GLY A 148 43.16 4.14 46.42
N LEU A 149 42.47 3.03 46.71
CA LEU A 149 42.90 2.05 47.71
C LEU A 149 44.25 1.40 47.33
N GLN A 150 44.43 1.05 46.05
CA GLN A 150 45.70 0.48 45.55
C GLN A 150 46.89 1.44 45.66
N MET A 151 46.66 2.76 45.60
CA MET A 151 47.72 3.76 45.77
C MET A 151 48.12 3.96 47.25
N ALA A 152 47.19 3.71 48.19
CA ALA A 152 47.43 3.90 49.62
C ALA A 152 47.95 2.64 50.34
N LEU A 153 47.75 1.45 49.76
CA LEU A 153 48.11 0.17 50.35
C LEU A 153 49.46 -0.35 49.85
N ASP A 154 50.17 -1.08 50.71
CA ASP A 154 51.43 -1.75 50.34
C ASP A 154 51.17 -2.93 49.40
N ARG A 155 52.02 -3.12 48.38
CA ARG A 155 51.78 -4.07 47.28
C ARG A 155 51.80 -5.53 47.72
N GLU A 156 52.50 -5.84 48.81
CA GLU A 156 52.56 -7.18 49.38
C GLU A 156 51.38 -7.49 50.32
N SER A 157 50.55 -6.50 50.66
CA SER A 157 49.41 -6.71 51.55
C SER A 157 48.27 -7.49 50.89
N GLU A 158 47.59 -8.35 51.66
CA GLU A 158 46.37 -9.03 51.20
C GLU A 158 45.28 -8.02 50.77
N ALA A 159 45.23 -6.85 51.42
CA ALA A 159 44.30 -5.78 51.10
C ALA A 159 44.53 -5.21 49.69
N TYR A 160 45.80 -5.04 49.27
CA TYR A 160 46.14 -4.62 47.90
C TYR A 160 45.69 -5.66 46.88
N GLN A 161 45.99 -6.94 47.13
CA GLN A 161 45.58 -8.04 46.24
C GLN A 161 44.04 -8.15 46.14
N PHE A 162 43.32 -7.86 47.23
CA PHE A 162 41.86 -7.82 47.21
C PHE A 162 41.33 -6.62 46.40
N ALA A 163 41.91 -5.43 46.54
CA ALA A 163 41.54 -4.25 45.75
C ALA A 163 41.80 -4.45 44.25
N VAL A 164 42.86 -5.18 43.87
CA VAL A 164 43.13 -5.58 42.47
C VAL A 164 42.04 -6.49 41.93
N ARG A 165 41.59 -7.48 42.71
CA ARG A 165 40.49 -8.38 42.33
C ARG A 165 39.16 -7.65 42.16
N ILE A 166 38.80 -6.73 43.06
CA ILE A 166 37.55 -5.95 42.94
C ILE A 166 37.57 -5.10 41.67
N ARG A 167 38.70 -4.43 41.37
CA ARG A 167 38.80 -3.63 40.15
C ARG A 167 38.66 -4.50 38.88
N ALA A 168 39.31 -5.66 38.85
CA ALA A 168 39.16 -6.59 37.74
C ALA A 168 37.71 -7.09 37.57
N GLN A 169 37.00 -7.33 38.67
CA GLN A 169 35.58 -7.71 38.63
C GLN A 169 34.67 -6.56 38.17
N ALA A 170 34.97 -5.32 38.56
CA ALA A 170 34.26 -4.13 38.10
C ALA A 170 34.41 -3.94 36.58
N ASP A 171 35.65 -4.07 36.08
CA ASP A 171 35.95 -3.98 34.65
C ASP A 171 35.23 -5.09 33.86
N GLN A 172 35.21 -6.33 34.39
CA GLN A 172 34.47 -7.44 33.78
C GLN A 172 32.95 -7.23 33.78
N ALA A 173 32.38 -6.64 34.83
CA ALA A 173 30.95 -6.36 34.90
C ALA A 173 30.52 -5.31 33.86
N VAL A 174 31.34 -4.28 33.63
CA VAL A 174 31.12 -3.29 32.55
C VAL A 174 31.18 -3.94 31.17
N GLU A 175 32.11 -4.87 30.98
CA GLU A 175 32.24 -5.58 29.70
C GLU A 175 31.06 -6.51 29.41
N HIS A 176 30.54 -7.23 30.43
CA HIS A 176 29.30 -8.00 30.31
C HIS A 176 28.06 -7.12 30.06
N LEU A 177 28.01 -5.92 30.66
CA LEU A 177 26.93 -4.97 30.42
C LEU A 177 26.90 -4.51 28.95
N HIS A 178 28.07 -4.19 28.39
CA HIS A 178 28.21 -3.85 26.98
C HIS A 178 27.77 -5.01 26.07
N GLU A 179 28.13 -6.26 26.40
CA GLU A 179 27.71 -7.44 25.63
C GLU A 179 26.17 -7.59 25.59
N ILE A 180 25.50 -7.39 26.73
CA ILE A 180 24.03 -7.48 26.79
C ILE A 180 23.37 -6.35 26.00
N ILE A 181 23.91 -5.13 26.08
CA ILE A 181 23.37 -3.97 25.36
C ILE A 181 23.58 -4.11 23.85
N GLU A 182 24.72 -4.60 23.41
CA GLU A 182 25.04 -4.81 21.99
C GLU A 182 24.12 -5.87 21.36
N VAL A 183 23.75 -6.92 22.10
CA VAL A 183 22.74 -7.91 21.67
C VAL A 183 21.31 -7.34 21.65
N LEU A 184 21.01 -6.35 22.50
CA LEU A 184 19.72 -5.67 22.53
C LEU A 184 19.61 -4.51 21.53
N HIS A 185 20.73 -4.04 20.98
CA HIS A 185 20.76 -3.00 19.97
C HIS A 185 20.62 -3.60 18.57
N ASP A 186 19.59 -3.17 17.84
CA ASP A 186 19.40 -3.58 16.45
C ASP A 186 20.56 -3.01 15.61
N PRO A 187 21.35 -3.85 14.90
CA PRO A 187 22.48 -3.39 14.06
C PRO A 187 22.04 -2.41 12.96
N ASN A 188 20.73 -2.33 12.67
CA ASN A 188 20.18 -1.38 11.70
C ASN A 188 20.08 0.07 12.20
N GLN A 189 20.23 0.35 13.50
CA GLN A 189 20.13 1.73 14.00
C GLN A 189 21.39 2.58 13.71
N ASN A 190 22.55 1.96 13.50
CA ASN A 190 23.77 2.67 13.09
C ASN A 190 23.86 2.94 11.58
N ALA A 191 22.91 2.44 10.79
CA ALA A 191 22.79 2.77 9.36
C ALA A 191 22.30 4.22 9.10
N SER A 192 22.06 5.01 10.15
CA SER A 192 21.62 6.42 10.07
C SER A 192 22.74 7.46 10.05
N LEU A 193 24.02 7.05 10.07
CA LEU A 193 25.13 7.97 9.85
C LEU A 193 25.35 8.17 8.33
N SER A 194 25.46 9.43 7.92
CA SER A 194 25.47 9.87 6.51
C SER A 194 26.45 9.04 5.65
N PRO A 195 26.11 8.66 4.39
CA PRO A 195 26.96 7.88 3.50
C PRO A 195 28.40 8.39 3.36
N GLN A 196 28.60 9.69 3.58
CA GLN A 196 29.93 10.29 3.58
C GLN A 196 30.80 9.78 4.73
N GLU A 197 30.30 9.57 5.95
CA GLU A 197 31.13 9.38 7.16
C GLU A 197 31.92 8.05 7.21
N HIS A 198 31.62 7.08 6.34
CA HIS A 198 32.19 5.72 6.36
C HIS A 198 33.34 5.46 5.37
N SER A 199 34.15 6.47 5.00
CA SER A 199 35.31 6.27 4.09
C SER A 199 36.52 5.67 4.82
N LEU A 200 37.03 4.55 4.31
CA LEU A 200 38.22 3.88 4.83
C LEU A 200 39.45 4.80 4.79
N GLU A 201 39.58 5.60 3.73
CA GLU A 201 40.69 6.53 3.54
C GLU A 201 40.74 7.59 4.64
N ARG A 202 39.57 8.08 5.07
CA ARG A 202 39.48 9.04 6.17
C ARG A 202 39.85 8.42 7.51
N LEU A 203 39.40 7.20 7.77
CA LEU A 203 39.73 6.48 8.99
C LEU A 203 41.26 6.25 9.10
N ILE A 204 41.90 5.89 7.99
CA ILE A 204 43.36 5.73 7.90
C ILE A 204 44.07 7.08 8.09
N ALA A 205 43.58 8.16 7.46
CA ALA A 205 44.15 9.50 7.63
C ALA A 205 44.07 9.95 9.10
N GLN A 206 42.94 9.69 9.77
CA GLN A 206 42.76 10.00 11.19
C GLN A 206 43.73 9.19 12.06
N ALA A 207 43.87 7.89 11.81
CA ALA A 207 44.81 7.05 12.56
C ALA A 207 46.27 7.49 12.35
N ARG A 208 46.68 7.85 11.13
CA ARG A 208 47.99 8.44 10.84
C ARG A 208 48.22 9.76 11.59
N SER A 209 47.21 10.64 11.63
CA SER A 209 47.31 11.91 12.38
C SER A 209 47.52 11.73 13.88
N ARG A 210 47.15 10.56 14.42
CA ARG A 210 47.36 10.16 15.82
C ARG A 210 48.70 9.44 16.04
N GLY A 211 49.57 9.39 15.03
CA GLY A 211 50.93 8.84 15.12
C GLY A 211 51.08 7.37 14.74
N MET A 212 50.03 6.72 14.20
CA MET A 212 50.15 5.34 13.70
C MET A 212 50.87 5.29 12.35
N GLN A 213 51.80 4.35 12.20
CA GLN A 213 52.44 4.06 10.91
C GLN A 213 51.57 3.05 10.16
N ILE A 214 50.98 3.46 9.03
CA ILE A 214 50.03 2.62 8.27
C ILE A 214 50.43 2.60 6.80
N ASN A 215 50.66 1.41 6.25
CA ASN A 215 50.78 1.16 4.83
C ASN A 215 49.40 0.72 4.30
N TYR A 216 48.89 1.38 3.25
CA TYR A 216 47.56 1.12 2.72
C TYR A 216 47.61 0.90 1.21
N GLN A 217 47.12 -0.25 0.76
CA GLN A 217 47.07 -0.64 -0.64
C GLN A 217 45.65 -1.10 -1.01
N VAL A 218 45.18 -0.65 -2.17
CA VAL A 218 43.87 -1.03 -2.72
C VAL A 218 44.05 -1.58 -4.12
N THR A 219 43.50 -2.75 -4.37
CA THR A 219 43.46 -3.42 -5.67
C THR A 219 42.01 -3.51 -6.13
N GLY A 220 41.72 -3.06 -7.35
CA GLY A 220 40.37 -2.98 -7.90
C GLY A 220 39.61 -1.69 -7.58
N SER A 221 38.43 -1.52 -8.17
CA SER A 221 37.54 -0.37 -7.96
C SER A 221 36.07 -0.81 -8.01
N ASP A 222 35.65 -1.63 -7.06
CA ASP A 222 34.27 -2.12 -6.98
C ASP A 222 33.34 -1.07 -6.30
N PRO A 223 32.21 -0.68 -6.91
CA PRO A 223 31.21 0.20 -6.29
C PRO A 223 30.69 -0.29 -4.94
N ALA A 224 30.65 -1.61 -4.70
CA ALA A 224 30.23 -2.18 -3.43
C ALA A 224 31.26 -1.96 -2.30
N ALA A 225 32.50 -1.57 -2.59
CA ALA A 225 33.48 -1.17 -1.58
C ALA A 225 33.40 0.33 -1.21
N GLN A 226 32.53 1.11 -1.88
CA GLN A 226 32.44 2.55 -1.69
C GLN A 226 31.58 2.94 -0.46
N PRO A 227 31.83 4.12 0.12
CA PRO A 227 31.02 4.66 1.23
C PRO A 227 29.53 4.74 0.87
N GLY A 228 28.66 4.31 1.78
CA GLY A 228 27.19 4.28 1.56
C GLY A 228 26.63 2.95 1.08
N SER A 229 27.48 1.98 0.74
CA SER A 229 27.08 0.58 0.56
C SER A 229 27.12 -0.19 1.90
N LEU A 230 26.31 -1.25 2.01
CA LEU A 230 26.34 -2.14 3.19
C LEU A 230 27.73 -2.77 3.38
N THR A 231 28.34 -3.23 2.29
CA THR A 231 29.69 -3.79 2.28
C THR A 231 30.73 -2.76 2.71
N GLY A 232 30.64 -1.50 2.24
CA GLY A 232 31.51 -0.41 2.70
C GLY A 232 31.40 -0.11 4.19
N ALA A 233 30.19 -0.14 4.76
CA ALA A 233 29.99 0.05 6.21
C ALA A 233 30.64 -1.06 7.04
N VAL A 234 30.50 -2.32 6.60
CA VAL A 234 31.12 -3.47 7.27
C VAL A 234 32.65 -3.40 7.18
N LEU A 235 33.20 -3.06 6.01
CA LEU A 235 34.65 -2.86 5.83
C LEU A 235 35.18 -1.76 6.76
N HIS A 236 34.44 -0.65 6.89
CA HIS A 236 34.80 0.43 7.81
C HIS A 236 34.85 -0.05 9.26
N GLN A 237 33.86 -0.83 9.70
CA GLN A 237 33.81 -1.34 11.08
C GLN A 237 34.96 -2.32 11.37
N VAL A 238 35.28 -3.21 10.41
CA VAL A 238 36.43 -4.13 10.52
C VAL A 238 37.73 -3.35 10.64
N LEU A 239 37.93 -2.35 9.79
CA LEU A 239 39.13 -1.52 9.81
C LEU A 239 39.25 -0.72 11.12
N GLN A 240 38.15 -0.15 11.61
CA GLN A 240 38.14 0.63 12.86
C GLN A 240 38.53 -0.21 14.07
N GLU A 241 37.93 -1.39 14.20
CA GLU A 241 38.25 -2.31 15.29
C GLU A 241 39.70 -2.82 15.20
N ALA A 242 40.18 -3.13 13.99
CA ALA A 242 41.55 -3.58 13.78
C ALA A 242 42.58 -2.48 14.12
N LEU A 243 42.35 -1.24 13.69
CA LEU A 243 43.22 -0.11 14.04
C LEU A 243 43.20 0.21 15.54
N THR A 244 42.04 0.07 16.19
CA THR A 244 41.91 0.24 17.64
C THR A 244 42.70 -0.85 18.38
N ASN A 245 42.63 -2.10 17.93
CA ASN A 245 43.40 -3.20 18.47
C ASN A 245 44.91 -3.00 18.24
N ALA A 246 45.33 -2.58 17.04
CA ALA A 246 46.73 -2.30 16.75
C ALA A 246 47.28 -1.16 17.64
N ALA A 247 46.53 -0.08 17.83
CA ALA A 247 46.92 1.03 18.71
C ALA A 247 47.07 0.58 20.18
N LYS A 248 46.26 -0.38 20.62
CA LYS A 248 46.27 -0.89 22.00
C LYS A 248 47.37 -1.91 22.26
N TYR A 249 47.65 -2.80 21.31
CA TYR A 249 48.49 -3.98 21.52
C TYR A 249 49.82 -3.95 20.77
N ALA A 250 49.96 -3.11 19.75
CA ALA A 250 51.20 -2.94 18.97
C ALA A 250 51.51 -1.46 18.73
N PRO A 251 51.61 -0.65 19.80
CA PRO A 251 51.99 0.75 19.64
C PRO A 251 53.37 0.85 18.96
N HIS A 252 53.50 1.77 18.02
CA HIS A 252 54.72 2.06 17.24
C HIS A 252 55.10 1.08 16.12
N HIS A 253 54.36 0.00 15.92
CA HIS A 253 54.57 -0.92 14.81
C HIS A 253 53.87 -0.48 13.52
N LEU A 254 54.43 -0.87 12.38
CA LEU A 254 53.80 -0.65 11.08
C LEU A 254 52.56 -1.55 10.95
N VAL A 255 51.42 -0.95 10.60
CA VAL A 255 50.19 -1.67 10.26
C VAL A 255 50.05 -1.71 8.74
N ASP A 256 50.05 -2.92 8.17
CA ASP A 256 49.79 -3.14 6.76
C ASP A 256 48.29 -3.39 6.55
N VAL A 257 47.67 -2.64 5.64
CA VAL A 257 46.26 -2.74 5.27
C VAL A 257 46.15 -2.94 3.77
N GLU A 258 45.62 -4.09 3.35
CA GLU A 258 45.43 -4.47 1.96
C GLU A 258 43.95 -4.72 1.70
N LEU A 259 43.36 -3.98 0.76
CA LEU A 259 42.00 -4.22 0.28
C LEU A 259 42.05 -4.72 -1.17
N ASP A 260 41.69 -5.98 -1.40
CA ASP A 260 41.46 -6.51 -2.74
C ASP A 260 39.95 -6.57 -3.02
N SER A 261 39.48 -5.61 -3.81
CA SER A 261 38.11 -5.51 -4.31
C SER A 261 37.95 -6.05 -5.73
N SER A 262 39.03 -6.53 -6.37
CA SER A 262 38.97 -7.07 -7.73
C SER A 262 38.42 -8.51 -7.77
N ALA A 263 38.62 -9.25 -6.68
CA ALA A 263 38.16 -10.62 -6.49
C ALA A 263 36.74 -10.69 -5.89
N ASP A 264 36.09 -11.85 -6.07
CA ASP A 264 34.85 -12.21 -5.39
C ASP A 264 35.06 -13.57 -4.69
N PRO A 265 35.07 -13.62 -3.35
CA PRO A 265 34.76 -12.54 -2.41
C PRO A 265 35.87 -11.47 -2.31
N MET A 266 35.48 -10.23 -2.01
CA MET A 266 36.42 -9.15 -1.65
C MET A 266 37.18 -9.52 -0.38
N THR A 267 38.44 -9.12 -0.28
CA THR A 267 39.29 -9.44 0.87
C THR A 267 39.94 -8.19 1.45
N LEU A 268 39.74 -7.97 2.75
CA LEU A 268 40.45 -6.97 3.55
C LEU A 268 41.41 -7.70 4.50
N ARG A 269 42.71 -7.51 4.31
CA ARG A 269 43.77 -8.02 5.17
C ARG A 269 44.39 -6.87 5.95
N ILE A 270 44.50 -7.04 7.27
CA ILE A 270 45.17 -6.10 8.16
C ILE A 270 46.17 -6.88 8.99
N SER A 271 47.45 -6.51 8.98
CA SER A 271 48.50 -7.16 9.75
C SER A 271 49.43 -6.18 10.46
N ASN A 272 49.94 -6.59 11.61
CA ASN A 272 50.96 -5.85 12.36
C ASN A 272 51.87 -6.81 13.13
N PRO A 273 53.16 -6.48 13.33
CA PRO A 273 54.03 -7.19 14.25
C PRO A 273 53.61 -6.98 15.71
N LEU A 274 54.02 -7.90 16.59
CA LEU A 274 53.81 -7.85 18.03
C LEU A 274 55.15 -7.91 18.77
N ASP A 275 55.28 -7.17 19.87
CA ASP A 275 56.45 -7.27 20.77
C ASP A 275 56.25 -8.39 21.79
N GLY A 276 56.36 -9.63 21.31
CA GLY A 276 56.36 -10.84 22.14
C GLY A 276 54.98 -11.36 22.55
N SER A 277 55.01 -12.44 23.35
CA SER A 277 53.86 -13.32 23.55
C SER A 277 52.66 -12.56 24.14
N PRO A 278 51.59 -12.40 23.35
CA PRO A 278 50.48 -11.53 23.73
C PRO A 278 49.69 -12.13 24.92
N PRO A 279 49.11 -11.30 25.82
CA PRO A 279 48.46 -11.79 27.04
C PRO A 279 47.41 -12.87 26.72
N PRO A 280 47.23 -13.89 27.60
CA PRO A 280 46.32 -15.00 27.36
C PRO A 280 44.95 -14.46 26.96
N ALA A 281 44.32 -15.11 25.98
CA ALA A 281 43.04 -14.70 25.42
C ALA A 281 42.05 -14.46 26.56
N ARG A 282 41.84 -13.19 26.92
CA ARG A 282 40.77 -12.83 27.86
C ARG A 282 39.47 -13.24 27.18
N SER A 283 38.60 -13.90 27.93
CA SER A 283 37.20 -14.10 27.57
C SER A 283 36.53 -12.72 27.48
N GLY A 284 36.69 -12.07 26.33
CA GLY A 284 36.32 -10.66 26.12
C GLY A 284 36.77 -10.09 24.78
N ALA A 285 37.15 -10.91 23.79
CA ALA A 285 37.39 -10.45 22.42
C ALA A 285 36.05 -10.16 21.69
N THR A 286 35.21 -9.31 22.29
CA THR A 286 33.83 -9.05 21.88
C THR A 286 33.77 -8.37 20.52
N GLY A 287 34.66 -7.41 20.24
CA GLY A 287 34.71 -6.72 18.93
C GLY A 287 34.90 -7.66 17.74
N LEU A 288 35.87 -8.58 17.80
CA LEU A 288 36.12 -9.56 16.73
C LEU A 288 35.02 -10.63 16.64
N ARG A 289 34.33 -10.93 17.73
CA ARG A 289 33.19 -11.85 17.74
C ARG A 289 31.95 -11.21 17.11
N THR A 290 31.63 -9.97 17.46
CA THR A 290 30.53 -9.20 16.84
C THR A 290 30.80 -9.02 15.35
N LEU A 291 32.02 -8.63 14.96
CA LEU A 291 32.39 -8.50 13.54
C LEU A 291 32.27 -9.81 12.79
N ARG A 292 32.67 -10.94 13.39
CA ARG A 292 32.50 -12.27 12.78
C ARG A 292 31.02 -12.60 12.57
N ALA A 293 30.16 -12.28 13.53
CA ALA A 293 28.71 -12.48 13.40
C ALA A 293 28.10 -11.57 12.32
N ALA A 294 28.48 -10.29 12.28
CA ALA A 294 28.03 -9.33 11.27
C ALA A 294 28.48 -9.74 9.86
N LEU A 295 29.74 -10.18 9.69
CA LEU A 295 30.25 -10.69 8.42
C LEU A 295 29.53 -11.96 7.98
N ALA A 296 29.25 -12.89 8.91
CA ALA A 296 28.53 -14.12 8.61
C ALA A 296 27.09 -13.87 8.11
N LEU A 297 26.40 -12.84 8.62
CA LEU A 297 25.08 -12.42 8.12
C LEU A 297 25.11 -11.96 6.65
N HIS A 298 26.27 -11.53 6.16
CA HIS A 298 26.47 -11.08 4.78
C HIS A 298 27.25 -12.10 3.92
N GLY A 299 27.27 -13.38 4.33
CA GLY A 299 27.98 -14.44 3.60
C GLY A 299 29.50 -14.30 3.61
N GLY A 300 30.03 -13.42 4.47
CA GLY A 300 31.45 -13.20 4.68
C GLY A 300 32.03 -14.06 5.80
N SER A 301 33.35 -13.95 6.00
CA SER A 301 34.06 -14.64 7.07
C SER A 301 35.18 -13.77 7.64
N LEU A 302 35.49 -13.97 8.92
CA LEU A 302 36.60 -13.30 9.60
C LEU A 302 37.58 -14.34 10.15
N ARG A 303 38.79 -14.37 9.59
CA ARG A 303 39.91 -15.16 10.08
C ARG A 303 40.85 -14.27 10.87
N VAL A 304 41.29 -14.77 12.01
CA VAL A 304 42.27 -14.10 12.86
C VAL A 304 43.43 -15.06 13.02
N ASN A 305 44.60 -14.65 12.58
CA ASN A 305 45.84 -15.39 12.73
C ASN A 305 46.73 -14.64 13.73
N ARG A 306 47.23 -15.37 14.72
CA ARG A 306 48.02 -14.79 15.81
C ARG A 306 49.17 -15.73 16.12
N SER A 307 50.38 -15.22 15.96
CA SER A 307 51.62 -15.85 16.41
C SER A 307 52.23 -15.00 17.53
N ASP A 308 53.39 -15.42 18.05
CA ASP A 308 54.15 -14.66 19.04
C ASP A 308 54.69 -13.33 18.47
N ASP A 309 54.92 -13.27 17.15
CA ASP A 309 55.58 -12.13 16.49
C ASP A 309 54.65 -11.33 15.55
N PHE A 310 53.44 -11.83 15.26
CA PHE A 310 52.52 -11.13 14.36
C PHE A 310 51.04 -11.38 14.67
N PHE A 311 50.23 -10.39 14.31
CA PHE A 311 48.77 -10.44 14.31
C PHE A 311 48.24 -10.12 12.91
N GLU A 312 47.31 -10.92 12.42
CA GLU A 312 46.66 -10.71 11.13
C GLU A 312 45.15 -10.95 11.26
N VAL A 313 44.37 -10.05 10.66
CA VAL A 313 42.93 -10.15 10.50
C VAL A 313 42.62 -10.16 9.01
N VAL A 314 41.96 -11.21 8.54
CA VAL A 314 41.51 -11.36 7.16
C VAL A 314 39.99 -11.44 7.15
N ALA A 315 39.34 -10.40 6.62
CA ALA A 315 37.91 -10.37 6.38
C ALA A 315 37.63 -10.65 4.90
N THR A 316 36.77 -11.63 4.62
CA THR A 316 36.28 -11.92 3.27
C THR A 316 34.80 -11.55 3.19
N ILE A 317 34.40 -10.78 2.19
CA ILE A 317 33.02 -10.32 2.02
C ILE A 317 32.59 -10.65 0.60
N GLY A 318 31.56 -11.49 0.44
CA GLY A 318 30.97 -11.74 -0.87
C GLY A 318 30.33 -10.48 -1.44
N ARG A 319 30.25 -10.38 -2.77
CA ARG A 319 29.45 -9.30 -3.38
C ARG A 319 28.03 -9.37 -2.87
N PHE A 320 27.58 -8.33 -2.16
CA PHE A 320 26.18 -8.17 -1.84
C PHE A 320 25.45 -7.83 -3.14
N GLN A 321 25.03 -8.87 -3.87
CA GLN A 321 23.94 -8.74 -4.79
C GLN A 321 22.70 -8.59 -3.90
N PRO A 322 21.91 -7.50 -3.99
CA PRO A 322 20.66 -7.43 -3.26
C PRO A 322 19.80 -8.59 -3.74
N ASP A 323 19.85 -9.68 -2.98
CA ASP A 323 19.05 -10.85 -3.27
C ASP A 323 17.61 -10.35 -3.23
N SER A 324 16.87 -10.74 -4.25
CA SER A 324 15.48 -10.35 -4.49
C SER A 324 14.49 -10.93 -3.45
N GLY A 325 14.98 -11.17 -2.23
CA GLY A 325 14.36 -11.83 -1.09
C GLY A 325 14.37 -11.01 0.19
N LEU A 326 14.52 -9.68 0.15
CA LEU A 326 13.89 -8.87 1.19
C LEU A 326 12.41 -9.29 1.22
N PRO A 327 11.81 -9.70 2.35
CA PRO A 327 10.35 -9.69 2.44
C PRO A 327 9.95 -8.29 1.99
N PRO A 328 9.06 -8.14 0.99
CA PRO A 328 8.81 -6.85 0.38
C PRO A 328 8.61 -5.86 1.50
N GLU A 329 9.46 -4.82 1.55
CA GLU A 329 9.17 -3.53 2.18
C GLU A 329 7.65 -3.40 2.18
N PRO A 330 6.97 -3.39 3.35
CA PRO A 330 5.53 -3.55 3.42
C PRO A 330 4.97 -2.63 2.38
N GLY A 331 4.47 -3.24 1.30
CA GLY A 331 4.45 -2.54 0.04
C GLY A 331 3.91 -1.14 0.29
N SER A 332 4.52 -0.17 -0.38
CA SER A 332 3.72 0.59 -1.33
C SER A 332 2.88 -0.45 -2.09
N GLY A 333 1.83 -0.96 -1.44
CA GLY A 333 0.97 -2.02 -1.87
C GLY A 333 0.12 -1.30 -2.85
N LYS A 334 0.69 -1.17 -4.04
CA LYS A 334 0.27 -0.37 -5.17
C LYS A 334 -0.67 0.75 -4.68
N ALA A 335 -0.17 1.99 -4.55
CA ALA A 335 -1.07 3.14 -4.70
C ALA A 335 -2.00 2.93 -5.94
N SER A 336 -1.52 2.14 -6.91
CA SER A 336 -2.29 1.50 -7.97
C SER A 336 -3.57 0.72 -7.55
N SER A 337 -3.55 -0.13 -6.52
CA SER A 337 -4.75 -0.82 -6.00
C SER A 337 -5.67 0.11 -5.21
N ARG A 338 -5.11 1.15 -4.58
CA ARG A 338 -5.87 2.14 -3.81
C ARG A 338 -6.74 3.04 -4.71
N TRP A 339 -6.22 3.49 -5.86
CA TRP A 339 -7.07 4.24 -6.81
C TRP A 339 -8.09 3.35 -7.49
N LEU A 340 -7.77 2.07 -7.77
CA LEU A 340 -8.73 1.12 -8.34
C LEU A 340 -9.97 0.95 -7.47
N LEU A 341 -9.83 1.02 -6.14
CA LEU A 341 -10.99 1.04 -5.26
C LEU A 341 -11.88 2.24 -5.55
N VAL A 342 -11.34 3.46 -5.65
CA VAL A 342 -12.13 4.69 -5.84
C VAL A 342 -12.60 4.89 -7.28
N LEU A 343 -11.76 4.52 -8.25
CA LEU A 343 -11.97 4.86 -9.65
C LEU A 343 -12.95 3.91 -10.35
N VAL A 344 -12.99 2.63 -9.99
CA VAL A 344 -13.97 1.69 -10.55
C VAL A 344 -15.43 2.13 -10.29
N PRO A 345 -15.87 2.47 -9.05
CA PRO A 345 -17.24 2.94 -8.83
C PRO A 345 -17.48 4.32 -9.45
N VAL A 346 -16.48 5.22 -9.46
CA VAL A 346 -16.60 6.52 -10.13
C VAL A 346 -16.81 6.35 -11.63
N LEU A 347 -16.03 5.49 -12.29
CA LEU A 347 -16.22 5.16 -13.70
C LEU A 347 -17.54 4.46 -13.96
N ALA A 348 -17.99 3.56 -13.07
CA ALA A 348 -19.28 2.89 -13.22
C ALA A 348 -20.44 3.88 -13.13
N VAL A 349 -20.40 4.82 -12.17
CA VAL A 349 -21.40 5.89 -12.04
C VAL A 349 -21.32 6.83 -13.24
N ALA A 350 -20.12 7.23 -13.67
CA ALA A 350 -19.94 8.09 -14.84
C ALA A 350 -20.46 7.44 -16.13
N ALA A 351 -20.16 6.16 -16.35
CA ALA A 351 -20.67 5.40 -17.49
C ALA A 351 -22.20 5.26 -17.43
N MET A 352 -22.79 5.05 -16.25
CA MET A 352 -24.23 5.05 -16.06
C MET A 352 -24.84 6.41 -16.43
N VAL A 353 -24.33 7.50 -15.88
CA VAL A 353 -24.82 8.86 -16.16
C VAL A 353 -24.70 9.19 -17.65
N LEU A 354 -23.58 8.85 -18.27
CA LEU A 354 -23.35 9.06 -19.71
C LEU A 354 -24.31 8.21 -20.56
N GLY A 355 -24.53 6.95 -20.18
CA GLY A 355 -25.49 6.05 -20.84
C GLY A 355 -26.91 6.57 -20.75
N LEU A 356 -27.36 6.99 -19.56
CA LEU A 356 -28.67 7.61 -19.33
C LEU A 356 -28.85 8.89 -20.16
N TYR A 357 -27.82 9.73 -20.23
CA TYR A 357 -27.83 10.95 -21.03
C TYR A 357 -27.94 10.64 -22.53
N PHE A 358 -27.15 9.69 -23.04
CA PHE A 358 -27.19 9.30 -24.46
C PHE A 358 -28.53 8.68 -24.84
N LEU A 359 -29.10 7.88 -23.94
CA LEU A 359 -30.42 7.29 -24.07
C LEU A 359 -31.50 8.37 -24.13
N GLN A 360 -31.46 9.34 -23.22
CA GLN A 360 -32.37 10.48 -23.22
C GLN A 360 -32.26 11.30 -24.51
N LEU A 361 -31.03 11.51 -25.01
CA LEU A 361 -30.78 12.20 -26.28
C LEU A 361 -31.37 11.44 -27.47
N ALA A 362 -31.24 10.11 -27.48
CA ALA A 362 -31.83 9.26 -28.51
C ALA A 362 -33.36 9.29 -28.48
N THR A 363 -33.97 9.18 -27.28
CA THR A 363 -35.42 9.28 -27.10
C THR A 363 -35.94 10.67 -27.51
N PHE A 364 -35.24 11.74 -27.11
CA PHE A 364 -35.56 13.11 -27.52
C PHE A 364 -35.56 13.24 -29.04
N ARG A 365 -34.50 12.80 -29.74
CA ARG A 365 -34.46 12.85 -31.20
C ARG A 365 -35.54 12.03 -31.89
N ALA A 366 -35.95 10.91 -31.30
CA ALA A 366 -36.95 10.03 -31.89
C ALA A 366 -38.39 10.55 -31.75
N THR A 367 -38.68 11.32 -30.69
CA THR A 367 -40.07 11.63 -30.26
C THR A 367 -40.37 13.10 -30.04
N ALA A 368 -39.37 13.97 -29.89
CA ALA A 368 -39.59 15.37 -29.57
C ALA A 368 -40.05 16.18 -30.78
N LEU A 369 -41.04 17.03 -30.56
CA LEU A 369 -41.43 18.10 -31.48
C LEU A 369 -41.41 19.42 -30.71
N SER A 370 -40.72 20.42 -31.24
CA SER A 370 -40.62 21.72 -30.56
C SER A 370 -41.93 22.50 -30.70
N PRO A 371 -42.34 23.29 -29.69
CA PRO A 371 -43.55 24.12 -29.79
C PRO A 371 -43.50 25.14 -30.94
N ALA A 372 -42.30 25.61 -31.30
CA ALA A 372 -42.11 26.57 -32.39
C ALA A 372 -42.32 25.93 -33.78
N ASP A 373 -41.91 24.67 -33.95
CA ASP A 373 -42.16 23.91 -35.18
C ASP A 373 -43.64 23.51 -35.26
N PHE A 374 -44.25 23.15 -34.13
CA PHE A 374 -45.68 22.84 -34.07
C PHE A 374 -46.56 24.03 -34.49
N GLN A 375 -46.22 25.26 -34.08
CA GLN A 375 -46.97 26.46 -34.48
C GLN A 375 -46.93 26.76 -35.99
N GLN A 376 -45.99 26.18 -36.73
CA GLN A 376 -45.87 26.34 -38.18
C GLN A 376 -46.75 25.35 -38.94
N LEU A 377 -47.31 24.34 -38.28
CA LEU A 377 -48.17 23.33 -38.89
C LEU A 377 -49.61 23.83 -39.02
N ALA A 378 -50.20 23.65 -40.20
CA ALA A 378 -51.59 23.97 -40.47
C ALA A 378 -52.31 22.80 -41.18
N THR A 379 -53.60 22.64 -40.90
CA THR A 379 -54.44 21.62 -41.56
C THR A 379 -54.48 21.87 -43.08
N GLY A 380 -54.34 20.81 -43.87
CA GLY A 380 -54.26 20.89 -45.34
C GLY A 380 -52.84 20.74 -45.91
N MET A 381 -51.80 20.76 -45.06
CA MET A 381 -50.43 20.46 -45.48
C MET A 381 -50.27 18.99 -45.88
N THR A 382 -49.45 18.73 -46.90
CA THR A 382 -49.05 17.38 -47.29
C THR A 382 -48.02 16.79 -46.31
N ARG A 383 -47.90 15.46 -46.26
CA ARG A 383 -46.92 14.79 -45.38
C ARG A 383 -45.47 15.21 -45.68
N GLU A 384 -45.15 15.54 -46.92
CA GLU A 384 -43.82 16.03 -47.30
C GLU A 384 -43.53 17.41 -46.69
N GLU A 385 -44.49 18.34 -46.71
CA GLU A 385 -44.37 19.68 -46.09
C GLU A 385 -44.27 19.58 -44.55
N VAL A 386 -45.00 18.64 -43.95
CA VAL A 386 -44.90 18.38 -42.50
C VAL A 386 -43.55 17.76 -42.13
N ALA A 387 -42.99 16.90 -42.98
CA ALA A 387 -41.69 16.26 -42.73
C ALA A 387 -40.51 17.24 -42.73
N GLU A 388 -40.65 18.40 -43.37
CA GLU A 388 -39.66 19.49 -43.31
C GLU A 388 -39.54 20.09 -41.90
N HIS A 389 -40.65 20.13 -41.17
CA HIS A 389 -40.75 20.69 -39.81
C HIS A 389 -40.67 19.62 -38.72
N VAL A 390 -41.09 18.38 -39.01
CA VAL A 390 -41.14 17.27 -38.07
C VAL A 390 -40.13 16.19 -38.45
N GLN A 391 -38.94 16.25 -37.86
CA GLN A 391 -37.86 15.27 -38.10
C GLN A 391 -38.00 13.98 -37.26
N ALA A 392 -38.83 14.02 -36.21
CA ALA A 392 -39.06 12.89 -35.32
C ALA A 392 -40.00 11.85 -35.98
N LYS A 393 -39.83 10.57 -35.63
CA LYS A 393 -40.73 9.50 -36.13
C LYS A 393 -42.10 9.53 -35.44
N GLY A 394 -42.13 9.97 -34.18
CA GLY A 394 -43.33 9.95 -33.34
C GLY A 394 -43.64 8.57 -32.76
N LEU A 395 -44.65 8.51 -31.89
CA LEU A 395 -45.21 7.31 -31.28
C LEU A 395 -46.55 6.97 -31.95
N ASP A 396 -46.90 5.68 -31.99
CA ASP A 396 -48.18 5.21 -32.55
C ASP A 396 -49.33 5.28 -31.53
N GLN A 397 -49.01 5.43 -30.25
CA GLN A 397 -49.97 5.55 -29.14
C GLN A 397 -49.53 6.69 -28.22
N PRO A 398 -50.46 7.38 -27.52
CA PRO A 398 -50.12 8.41 -26.55
C PRO A 398 -49.46 7.80 -25.31
N LEU A 399 -48.83 8.66 -24.50
CA LEU A 399 -48.42 8.27 -23.16
C LEU A 399 -49.67 7.92 -22.32
N PRO A 400 -49.60 6.91 -21.43
CA PRO A 400 -50.77 6.43 -20.66
C PRO A 400 -51.43 7.47 -19.73
N VAL A 401 -50.79 8.64 -19.55
CA VAL A 401 -51.20 9.71 -18.64
C VAL A 401 -51.94 10.83 -19.38
N ILE A 402 -52.18 10.68 -20.69
CA ILE A 402 -52.79 11.71 -21.55
C ILE A 402 -54.26 11.38 -21.79
N ASP A 403 -55.13 12.38 -21.65
CA ASP A 403 -56.56 12.26 -21.97
C ASP A 403 -56.74 12.42 -23.49
N GLU A 404 -57.18 11.36 -24.18
CA GLU A 404 -57.44 11.40 -25.61
C GLU A 404 -58.77 12.12 -25.88
N SER A 405 -58.68 13.36 -26.38
CA SER A 405 -59.83 14.00 -27.01
C SER A 405 -60.30 13.20 -28.24
N ARG A 406 -61.61 13.25 -28.54
CA ARG A 406 -62.30 12.47 -29.58
C ARG A 406 -61.44 12.26 -30.84
N LEU A 407 -61.22 11.00 -31.21
CA LEU A 407 -60.50 10.65 -32.43
C LEU A 407 -61.31 11.08 -33.67
N PRO A 408 -60.65 11.62 -34.71
CA PRO A 408 -61.30 11.83 -36.02
C PRO A 408 -61.75 10.49 -36.62
N ALA A 409 -62.87 10.50 -37.35
CA ALA A 409 -63.55 9.29 -37.84
C ALA A 409 -62.75 8.48 -38.87
N SER A 410 -61.72 9.07 -39.49
CA SER A 410 -60.82 8.42 -40.45
C SER A 410 -59.47 9.13 -40.52
N GLY A 411 -58.39 8.44 -40.16
CA GLY A 411 -57.02 8.95 -40.28
C GLY A 411 -56.02 8.18 -39.42
N GLN A 412 -54.74 8.15 -39.83
CA GLN A 412 -53.65 7.61 -39.02
C GLN A 412 -53.04 8.73 -38.17
N CYS A 413 -53.04 8.57 -36.85
CA CYS A 413 -52.50 9.55 -35.92
C CYS A 413 -51.13 9.13 -35.39
N ARG A 414 -50.25 10.13 -35.20
CA ARG A 414 -48.97 9.98 -34.52
C ARG A 414 -48.83 10.99 -33.41
N TYR A 415 -48.14 10.59 -32.35
CA TYR A 415 -47.98 11.35 -31.12
C TYR A 415 -46.53 11.76 -30.94
N TYR A 416 -46.30 12.99 -30.51
CA TYR A 416 -44.98 13.59 -30.34
C TYR A 416 -44.88 14.19 -28.94
N ALA A 417 -43.74 14.05 -28.27
CA ALA A 417 -43.55 14.68 -26.96
C ALA A 417 -43.28 16.18 -27.16
N ALA A 418 -44.05 17.03 -26.48
CA ALA A 418 -43.82 18.47 -26.49
C ALA A 418 -42.63 18.78 -25.58
N ARG A 419 -41.44 18.96 -26.19
CA ARG A 419 -40.20 19.20 -25.43
C ARG A 419 -39.39 20.33 -26.02
N THR A 420 -38.85 21.17 -25.15
CA THR A 420 -37.96 22.28 -25.50
C THR A 420 -36.48 21.92 -25.40
N GLY A 421 -36.15 20.81 -24.72
CA GLY A 421 -34.77 20.31 -24.61
C GLY A 421 -34.68 18.88 -24.09
N VAL A 422 -33.47 18.32 -24.10
CA VAL A 422 -33.20 16.92 -23.72
C VAL A 422 -33.53 16.61 -22.26
N LEU A 423 -33.39 17.62 -21.38
CA LEU A 423 -33.68 17.52 -19.94
C LEU A 423 -35.12 17.95 -19.59
N ASP A 424 -35.92 18.31 -20.59
CA ASP A 424 -37.33 18.65 -20.40
C ASP A 424 -38.14 17.36 -20.15
N LEU A 425 -38.71 17.27 -18.95
CA LEU A 425 -39.46 16.11 -18.44
C LEU A 425 -40.97 16.33 -18.48
N GLY A 426 -41.43 17.35 -19.23
CA GLY A 426 -42.85 17.61 -19.45
C GLY A 426 -43.60 16.39 -19.98
N SER A 427 -44.86 16.25 -19.55
CA SER A 427 -45.76 15.18 -19.97
C SER A 427 -46.72 15.58 -21.09
N GLU A 428 -46.62 16.81 -21.61
CA GLU A 428 -47.44 17.30 -22.71
C GLU A 428 -47.08 16.62 -24.04
N MET A 429 -48.07 16.44 -24.92
CA MET A 429 -47.89 15.78 -26.21
C MET A 429 -48.60 16.52 -27.34
N PHE A 430 -48.04 16.48 -28.55
CA PHE A 430 -48.71 16.89 -29.79
C PHE A 430 -49.21 15.66 -30.54
N ARG A 431 -50.42 15.75 -31.11
CA ARG A 431 -51.01 14.71 -31.97
C ARG A 431 -51.19 15.25 -33.38
N LEU A 432 -50.65 14.55 -34.37
CA LEU A 432 -50.80 14.86 -35.78
C LEU A 432 -51.53 13.70 -36.48
N CYS A 433 -52.66 13.97 -37.13
CA CYS A 433 -53.46 12.96 -37.82
C CYS A 433 -53.50 13.23 -39.33
N PHE A 434 -53.31 12.18 -40.13
CA PHE A 434 -53.26 12.26 -41.59
C PHE A 434 -54.36 11.41 -42.25
N SER A 435 -54.97 11.92 -43.32
CA SER A 435 -55.84 11.18 -44.24
C SER A 435 -55.36 11.43 -45.67
N ASP A 436 -55.18 10.37 -46.46
CA ASP A 436 -54.69 10.46 -47.85
C ASP A 436 -53.48 11.39 -48.01
N ASP A 437 -52.54 11.29 -47.07
CA ASP A 437 -51.29 12.05 -46.99
C ASP A 437 -51.42 13.56 -46.71
N VAL A 438 -52.60 14.01 -46.29
CA VAL A 438 -52.88 15.39 -45.88
C VAL A 438 -53.14 15.47 -44.37
N LEU A 439 -52.59 16.49 -43.72
CA LEU A 439 -52.77 16.76 -42.29
C LEU A 439 -54.20 17.25 -42.03
N ILE A 440 -54.99 16.43 -41.32
CA ILE A 440 -56.41 16.71 -41.02
C ILE A 440 -56.63 17.28 -39.61
N SER A 441 -55.74 16.98 -38.67
CA SER A 441 -55.81 17.47 -37.29
C SER A 441 -54.42 17.61 -36.69
N ALA A 442 -54.22 18.70 -35.93
CA ALA A 442 -53.01 18.96 -35.16
C ALA A 442 -53.44 19.46 -33.77
N ASP A 443 -53.33 18.59 -32.77
CA ASP A 443 -53.86 18.84 -31.43
C ASP A 443 -52.73 18.89 -30.39
N HIS A 444 -52.87 19.78 -29.42
CA HIS A 444 -52.05 19.78 -28.21
C HIS A 444 -52.81 19.06 -27.09
N LEU A 445 -52.19 18.01 -26.56
CA LEU A 445 -52.74 17.14 -25.54
C LEU A 445 -52.06 17.41 -24.19
N TYR A 446 -52.88 17.61 -23.17
CA TYR A 446 -52.46 17.85 -21.80
C TYR A 446 -52.55 16.56 -20.96
N PRO A 447 -51.70 16.41 -19.93
CA PRO A 447 -51.85 15.31 -18.98
C PRO A 447 -53.23 15.35 -18.31
N ALA A 448 -53.81 14.17 -18.08
CA ALA A 448 -55.05 14.03 -17.33
C ALA A 448 -54.88 14.59 -15.90
N SER A 449 -55.84 15.40 -15.45
CA SER A 449 -55.84 16.08 -14.15
C SER A 449 -56.07 15.15 -12.97
#